data_AF-A0A5C8WR06-F1
#
_entry.id   AF-A0A5C8WR06-F1
#
_cell.length_a   1.000
_cell.length_b   1.000
_cell.length_c   1.000
_cell.angle_alpha   90.00
_cell.angle_beta   90.00
_cell.angle_gamma   90.00
#
_symmetry.space_group_name_H-M   'P 1'
#
loop_
_entity.id
_entity.type
_entity.pdbx_description
1 polymer ?
#
loop_
_entity_poly.entity_id
_entity_poly.type
_entity_poly.pdbx_seq_one_letter_code
_entity_poly.pdbx_strand_id
1 'polypeptide(L)' 'MAIDDRPTDDTMIDACLRLHEIVRKIGTPEMVLISRLLLFQAGLQIADAIKADEARDPSSER' A
#
# COMPACT_ATOMS: atom_id res chain seq x y z
N MET A 1 8.47 -27.44 -8.07
CA MET A 1 7.86 -26.48 -7.14
C MET A 1 8.06 -25.10 -7.77
N ALA A 2 7.04 -24.54 -8.41
CA ALA A 2 7.15 -23.20 -8.99
C ALA A 2 7.10 -22.21 -7.82
N ILE A 3 8.17 -21.43 -7.64
CA ILE A 3 8.18 -20.32 -6.69
C ILE A 3 7.24 -19.28 -7.30
N ASP A 4 6.17 -18.97 -6.59
CA ASP A 4 5.19 -17.98 -7.01
C ASP A 4 5.83 -16.59 -6.87
N ASP A 5 6.41 -16.09 -7.97
CA ASP A 5 7.16 -14.83 -8.05
C ASP A 5 6.23 -13.60 -8.18
N ARG A 6 4.98 -13.73 -7.74
CA ARG A 6 4.03 -12.62 -7.75
C ARG A 6 4.43 -11.62 -6.65
N PRO A 7 4.59 -10.32 -6.98
CA PRO A 7 4.87 -9.31 -5.97
C PRO A 7 3.73 -9.32 -4.93
N THR A 8 4.11 -9.41 -3.66
CA THR A 8 3.18 -9.30 -2.53
C THR A 8 2.67 -7.88 -2.40
N ASP A 9 1.54 -7.68 -1.72
CA ASP A 9 0.97 -6.35 -1.46
C ASP A 9 2.00 -5.42 -0.79
N ASP A 10 2.81 -5.96 0.13
CA ASP A 10 3.93 -5.25 0.78
C ASP A 10 4.98 -4.75 -0.24
N THR A 11 5.27 -5.55 -1.27
CA THR A 11 6.21 -5.19 -2.33
C THR A 11 5.69 -4.01 -3.16
N MET A 12 4.38 -3.96 -3.41
CA MET A 12 3.74 -2.87 -4.14
C MET A 12 3.72 -1.58 -3.31
N ILE A 13 3.42 -1.67 -2.01
CA ILE A 13 3.42 -0.53 -1.09
C ILE A 13 4.82 0.10 -1.00
N ASP A 14 5.87 -0.72 -0.83
CA ASP A 14 7.25 -0.24 -0.79
C ASP A 14 7.65 0.44 -2.10
N ALA A 15 7.26 -0.12 -3.26
CA ALA A 15 7.48 0.52 -4.55
C ALA A 15 6.79 1.89 -4.67
N CYS A 16 5.54 2.02 -4.20
CA CYS A 16 4.82 3.29 -4.18
C CYS A 16 5.45 4.33 -3.26
N LEU A 17 5.94 3.92 -2.08
CA LEU A 17 6.65 4.79 -1.15
C LEU A 17 7.95 5.32 -1.74
N ARG A 18 8.77 4.43 -2.32
CA ARG A 18 10.02 4.81 -3.01
C ARG A 18 9.77 5.74 -4.19
N LEU A 19 8.73 5.48 -4.99
CA LEU A 19 8.32 6.35 -6.07
C LEU A 19 7.93 7.75 -5.55
N HIS A 20 7.15 7.81 -4.46
CA HIS A 20 6.77 9.08 -3.86
C HIS A 20 7.98 9.88 -3.38
N GLU A 21 8.98 9.24 -2.79
CA GLU A 21 10.21 9.92 -2.37
C GLU A 21 10.97 10.56 -3.54
N ILE A 22 11.03 9.89 -4.68
CA ILE A 22 11.65 10.41 -5.91
C ILE A 22 10.82 11.58 -6.42
N VAL A 23 9.51 11.38 -6.62
CA VAL A 23 8.60 12.38 -7.16
C VAL A 23 8.53 13.63 -6.27
N ARG A 24 8.61 13.49 -4.95
CA ARG A 24 8.67 14.63 -4.02
C ARG A 24 9.92 15.50 -4.21
N LYS A 25 11.04 14.93 -4.66
CA LYS A 25 12.32 15.65 -4.82
C LYS A 25 12.45 16.32 -6.18
N ILE A 26 11.98 15.66 -7.25
CA ILE A 26 12.26 16.09 -8.64
C ILE A 26 11.03 16.14 -9.55
N GLY A 27 9.85 15.76 -9.06
CA GLY A 27 8.63 15.70 -9.85
C GLY A 27 7.91 17.04 -9.96
N THR A 28 6.96 17.12 -10.89
CA THR A 28 6.05 18.26 -10.99
C THR A 28 5.01 18.22 -9.86
N PRO A 29 4.35 19.35 -9.54
CA PRO A 29 3.26 19.37 -8.56
C PRO A 29 2.15 18.34 -8.85
N GLU A 30 1.81 18.11 -10.11
CA GLU A 30 0.82 17.12 -10.54
C GLU A 30 1.27 15.69 -10.25
N MET A 31 2.55 15.37 -10.49
CA MET A 31 3.10 14.06 -10.17
C MET A 31 3.09 13.81 -8.65
N VAL A 32 3.40 14.83 -7.86
CA VAL A 32 3.32 14.75 -6.38
C VAL A 32 1.88 14.49 -5.95
N LEU A 33 0.90 15.16 -6.55
CA LEU A 33 -0.52 14.92 -6.27
C LEU A 33 -0.91 13.47 -6.61
N ILE A 34 -0.57 12.99 -7.81
CA ILE A 34 -0.90 11.62 -8.25
C ILE A 34 -0.28 10.58 -7.31
N SER A 35 0.99 10.73 -6.95
CA SER A 35 1.65 9.79 -6.02
C SER A 35 1.01 9.77 -4.63
N ARG A 36 0.51 10.92 -4.12
CA ARG A 36 -0.26 10.96 -2.87
C ARG A 36 -1.60 10.26 -2.97
N LEU A 37 -2.30 10.41 -4.10
CA LEU A 37 -3.58 9.73 -4.33
C LEU A 37 -3.40 8.21 -4.39
N LEU A 38 -2.34 7.73 -5.02
CA LEU A 38 -2.00 6.29 -5.05
C LEU A 38 -1.74 5.75 -3.64
N LEU A 39 -0.95 6.45 -2.82
CA LEU A 39 -0.68 6.06 -1.43
C LEU A 39 -1.95 6.08 -0.58
N PHE A 40 -2.83 7.08 -0.77
CA PHE A 40 -4.11 7.14 -0.08
C PHE A 40 -4.99 5.93 -0.41
N GLN A 41 -5.10 5.57 -1.69
CA GLN A 41 -5.87 4.40 -2.12
C GLN A 41 -5.29 3.10 -1.56
N ALA A 42 -3.96 2.95 -1.52
CA ALA A 42 -3.30 1.80 -0.91
C ALA A 42 -3.62 1.71 0.60
N GLY A 43 -3.58 2.84 1.31
CA GLY A 43 -3.94 2.89 2.73
C GLY A 43 -5.39 2.46 3.01
N LEU A 44 -6.34 2.82 2.13
CA LEU A 44 -7.72 2.36 2.24
C LEU A 44 -7.83 0.84 2.07
N GLN A 45 -7.13 0.26 1.11
CA GLN A 45 -7.13 -1.20 0.88
C GLN A 45 -6.56 -1.97 2.08
N ILE A 46 -5.48 -1.47 2.69
CA ILE A 46 -4.90 -2.05 3.90
C ILE A 46 -5.90 -1.99 5.07
N ALA A 47 -6.54 -0.83 5.27
CA ALA A 47 -7.52 -0.66 6.33
C ALA A 47 -8.72 -1.63 6.17
N ASP A 48 -9.17 -1.85 4.93
CA ASP A 48 -10.24 -2.80 4.65
C ASP A 48 -9.79 -4.25 4.89
N ALA A 49 -8.55 -4.60 4.56
CA ALA A 49 -7.98 -5.92 4.87
C ALA A 49 -7.90 -6.18 6.38
N ILE A 50 -7.41 -5.20 7.16
CA ILE A 50 -7.34 -5.29 8.62
C ILE A 50 -8.74 -5.51 9.22
N LYS A 51 -9.73 -4.71 8.80
CA LYS A 51 -11.12 -4.90 9.26
C LYS A 51 -11.69 -6.27 8.91
N ALA A 52 -11.36 -6.79 7.72
CA ALA A 52 -11.80 -8.11 7.30
C ALA A 52 -11.17 -9.22 8.16
N ASP A 53 -9.91 -9.06 8.56
CA ASP A 53 -9.22 -9.98 9.45
C ASP A 53 -9.75 -9.90 10.89
N GLU A 54 -9.98 -8.70 11.43
CA GLU A 54 -10.64 -8.49 12.73
C GLU A 54 -12.05 -9.13 12.77
N ALA A 55 -12.82 -8.99 11.69
CA ALA A 55 -14.14 -9.61 11.57
C ALA A 55 -14.09 -11.15 11.49
N ARG A 56 -12.95 -11.72 11.06
CA ARG A 56 -12.74 -13.18 10.97
C ARG A 56 -12.27 -13.77 12.30
N ASP A 57 -11.54 -13.02 13.12
CA ASP A 57 -11.09 -13.46 14.46
C ASP A 57 -11.42 -12.42 15.56
N PRO A 58 -12.67 -12.39 16.05
CA PRO A 58 -13.10 -11.47 17.11
C PRO A 58 -12.53 -11.82 18.49
N SER A 59 -11.68 -12.85 18.62
CA SER A 59 -11.10 -13.30 19.89
C SER A 59 -9.70 -12.75 20.18
N SER A 60 -9.08 -12.07 19.22
CA SER A 60 -7.72 -11.49 19.30
C SER A 60 -7.59 -10.27 20.24
N GLU A 61 -8.71 -9.66 20.64
CA GLU A 61 -8.73 -8.45 21.52
C GLU A 61 -8.69 -8.74 23.04
N ARG A 62 -8.36 -9.96 23.48
CA ARG A 62 -8.28 -10.31 24.92
C ARG A 62 -6.86 -10.49 25.45
#